data_AF-A0AAV9E4T8-F1
#
_entry.id   AF-A0AAV9E4T8-F1
#
_cell.length_a   1.000
_cell.length_b   1.000
_cell.length_c   1.000
_cell.angle_alpha   90.00
_cell.angle_beta   90.00
_cell.angle_gamma   90.00
#
_symmetry.space_group_name_H-M   'P 1'
#
loop_
_entity.id
_entity.type
_entity.pdbx_description
1 polymer ?
#
loop_
_entity_poly.entity_id
_entity_poly.type
_entity_poly.pdbx_seq_one_letter_code
_entity_poly.pdbx_strand_id
1 'polypeptide(L)'
;MSLQPIECKYVTEDLVREWKNASATANLKPSGPVPMLRFLYELCWNMVILASCAADGVRGELPFQKCKVILDSVLFSDNQSKEDLDSVLADIVSQMGQDHTMPGDCRARLAKMVIDGFAKWLVESTLVPLRLFQERCEEEFLWESEMIKIKAQDLKLKEVRANTRLLYQQTKFNLLREESEGYAKLVTLLCQSGLEASTQNTSTTIISTIKSHASQILGFKFQYYQRMEVNTPVPFGLFRLTALLILRMLGRELDE
;
A
#
# COMPACT_ATOMS: atom_id res chain seq x y z
N MET A 1 20.70 23.52 16.56
CA MET A 1 20.50 23.86 15.13
C MET A 1 19.20 24.64 15.05
N SER A 2 19.26 25.96 14.81
CA SER A 2 18.04 26.75 14.58
C SER A 2 17.46 26.36 13.23
N LEU A 3 16.15 26.16 13.16
CA LEU A 3 15.44 25.96 11.90
C LEU A 3 15.75 27.13 10.97
N GLN A 4 16.08 26.85 9.70
CA GLN A 4 16.17 27.93 8.73
C GLN A 4 14.77 28.50 8.55
N PRO A 5 14.56 29.82 8.77
CA PRO A 5 13.27 30.43 8.60
C PRO A 5 12.85 30.28 7.13
N ILE A 6 11.65 29.79 6.89
CA ILE A 6 11.08 29.80 5.55
C ILE A 6 10.75 31.24 5.21
N GLU A 7 11.41 31.79 4.19
CA GLU A 7 11.03 33.07 3.61
C GLU A 7 9.65 32.93 2.96
N CYS A 8 8.63 33.32 3.71
CA CYS A 8 7.25 33.32 3.25
C CYS A 8 7.04 34.50 2.30
N LYS A 9 6.70 34.21 1.04
CA LYS A 9 6.52 35.22 0.00
C LYS A 9 5.07 35.69 -0.11
N TYR A 10 4.12 34.82 0.23
CA TYR A 10 2.68 35.05 0.04
C TYR A 10 1.92 35.11 1.37
N VAL A 11 2.37 34.35 2.38
CA VAL A 11 1.81 34.39 3.73
C VAL A 11 2.81 35.08 4.66
N THR A 12 2.88 36.41 4.59
CA THR A 12 3.80 37.22 5.41
C THR A 12 3.32 37.33 6.85
N GLU A 13 4.24 37.58 7.80
CA GLU A 13 3.89 37.73 9.23
C GLU A 13 2.85 38.85 9.49
N ASP A 14 2.87 39.91 8.68
CA ASP A 14 1.92 41.02 8.79
C ASP A 14 0.51 40.61 8.37
N LEU A 15 0.38 39.83 7.28
CA LEU A 15 -0.90 39.27 6.85
C LEU A 15 -1.47 38.30 7.88
N VAL A 16 -0.63 37.44 8.46
CA VAL A 16 -1.05 36.51 9.53
C VAL A 16 -1.56 37.28 10.75
N ARG A 17 -0.90 38.40 11.11
CA ARG A 17 -1.32 39.27 12.22
C ARG A 17 -2.64 39.98 11.92
N GLU A 18 -2.82 40.45 10.69
CA GLU A 18 -4.07 41.05 10.23
C GLU A 18 -5.21 40.02 10.27
N TRP A 19 -5.01 38.83 9.73
CA TRP A 19 -6.00 37.76 9.72
C TRP A 19 -6.36 37.27 11.12
N LYS A 20 -5.41 37.28 12.07
CA LYS A 20 -5.67 36.98 13.48
C LYS A 20 -6.65 37.99 14.10
N ASN A 21 -6.45 39.27 13.83
CA ASN A 21 -7.23 40.37 14.43
C ASN A 21 -8.52 40.70 13.64
N ALA A 22 -8.61 40.27 12.39
CA ALA A 22 -9.76 40.49 11.53
C ALA A 22 -11.03 39.79 12.04
N SER A 23 -12.18 40.48 11.96
CA SER A 23 -13.49 39.86 12.14
C SER A 23 -13.82 38.94 10.95
N ALA A 24 -14.77 38.01 11.11
CA ALA A 24 -15.13 37.00 10.10
C ALA A 24 -15.65 37.58 8.76
N THR A 25 -15.85 38.90 8.68
CA THR A 25 -16.36 39.64 7.51
C THR A 25 -15.33 40.53 6.83
N ALA A 26 -14.08 40.57 7.30
CA ALA A 26 -13.03 41.34 6.67
C ALA A 26 -12.54 40.68 5.36
N ASN A 27 -12.11 41.49 4.39
CA ASN A 27 -11.51 41.00 3.15
C ASN A 27 -10.13 40.37 3.43
N LEU A 28 -10.09 39.07 3.72
CA LEU A 28 -8.88 38.28 4.00
C LEU A 28 -8.11 37.90 2.72
N LYS A 29 -8.06 38.78 1.72
CA LYS A 29 -7.54 38.43 0.40
C LYS A 29 -6.04 38.74 0.26
N PRO A 30 -5.20 37.80 -0.22
CA PRO A 30 -3.82 38.12 -0.59
C PRO A 30 -3.78 39.11 -1.77
N SER A 31 -2.70 39.90 -1.85
CA SER A 31 -2.48 40.80 -3.00
C SER A 31 -2.14 40.00 -4.27
N GLY A 32 -3.15 39.75 -5.11
CA GLY A 32 -3.00 39.15 -6.44
C GLY A 32 -3.14 37.62 -6.50
N PRO A 33 -3.12 37.03 -7.71
CA PRO A 33 -3.19 35.59 -7.88
C PRO A 33 -1.90 34.92 -7.40
N VAL A 34 -2.03 33.83 -6.64
CA VAL A 34 -0.90 33.15 -5.99
C VAL A 34 -0.73 31.71 -6.50
N PRO A 35 0.51 31.17 -6.59
CA PRO A 35 0.74 29.76 -6.89
C PRO A 35 0.19 28.87 -5.78
N MET A 36 -0.65 27.89 -6.13
CA MET A 36 -1.41 27.09 -5.16
C MET A 36 -0.51 26.35 -4.17
N LEU A 37 0.41 25.53 -4.67
CA LEU A 37 1.30 24.71 -3.83
C LEU A 37 2.10 25.55 -2.83
N ARG A 38 2.72 26.64 -3.30
CA ARG A 38 3.56 27.49 -2.45
C ARG A 38 2.74 28.22 -1.40
N PHE A 39 1.57 28.73 -1.77
CA PHE A 39 0.67 29.40 -0.84
C PHE A 39 0.18 28.46 0.25
N LEU A 40 -0.30 27.27 -0.12
CA LEU A 40 -0.81 26.27 0.83
C LEU A 40 0.27 25.80 1.80
N TYR A 41 1.48 25.56 1.29
CA TYR A 41 2.60 25.17 2.13
C TYR A 41 2.96 26.27 3.14
N GLU A 42 3.05 27.53 2.70
CA GLU A 42 3.30 28.66 3.61
C GLU A 42 2.17 28.86 4.63
N LEU A 43 0.91 28.66 4.22
CA LEU A 43 -0.24 28.72 5.12
C LEU A 43 -0.13 27.63 6.20
N CYS A 44 0.01 26.37 5.82
CA CYS A 44 0.15 25.24 6.75
C CYS A 44 1.37 25.42 7.68
N TRP A 45 2.51 25.88 7.14
CA TRP A 45 3.71 26.18 7.92
C TRP A 45 3.44 27.21 9.02
N ASN A 46 2.77 28.31 8.68
CA ASN A 46 2.44 29.36 9.64
C ASN A 46 1.45 28.87 10.71
N MET A 47 0.49 28.01 10.35
CA MET A 47 -0.49 27.47 11.30
C MET A 47 0.10 26.49 12.30
N VAL A 48 0.94 25.58 11.82
CA VAL A 48 1.35 24.40 12.58
C VAL A 48 2.73 24.58 13.18
N ILE A 49 3.68 25.04 12.39
CA ILE A 49 5.10 24.99 12.75
C ILE A 49 5.49 26.16 13.63
N LEU A 50 5.04 27.36 13.26
CA LEU A 50 5.24 28.54 14.12
C LEU A 50 4.52 28.37 15.47
N ALA A 51 3.33 27.78 15.48
CA ALA A 51 2.59 27.53 16.71
C ALA A 51 3.28 26.48 17.62
N SER A 52 3.81 25.38 17.06
CA SER A 52 4.52 24.36 17.84
C SER A 52 5.83 24.85 18.47
N CYS A 53 6.52 25.79 17.81
CA CYS A 53 7.80 26.35 18.24
C CYS A 53 7.67 27.58 19.15
N ALA A 54 6.50 28.23 19.22
CA ALA A 54 6.27 29.36 20.10
C ALA A 54 6.07 28.90 21.56
N ALA A 55 7.11 29.02 22.38
CA ALA A 55 7.04 28.72 23.82
C ALA A 55 6.07 29.65 24.60
N ASP A 56 5.79 30.84 24.06
CA ASP A 56 5.02 31.89 24.76
C ASP A 56 3.57 32.05 24.27
N GLY A 57 3.08 31.27 23.30
CA GLY A 57 1.69 31.38 22.78
C GLY A 57 1.35 32.71 22.06
N VAL A 58 2.29 33.65 21.97
CA VAL A 58 2.07 34.98 21.38
C VAL A 58 2.26 35.01 19.85
N ARG A 59 3.12 34.12 19.30
CA ARG A 59 3.35 34.03 17.85
C ARG A 59 2.49 32.93 17.21
N GLY A 60 1.58 33.34 16.33
CA GLY A 60 1.21 32.49 15.19
C GLY A 60 0.02 31.54 15.30
N GLU A 61 -0.87 31.62 16.29
CA GLU A 61 -2.13 30.86 16.20
C GLU A 61 -3.14 31.58 15.29
N LEU A 62 -3.13 31.22 14.01
CA LEU A 62 -4.28 31.47 13.13
C LEU A 62 -5.32 30.38 13.43
N PRO A 63 -6.57 30.71 13.83
CA PRO A 63 -7.59 29.70 14.08
C PRO A 63 -7.95 28.94 12.80
N PHE A 64 -8.08 27.61 12.89
CA PHE A 64 -8.45 26.75 11.76
C PHE A 64 -9.72 27.23 11.04
N GLN A 65 -10.71 27.74 11.76
CA GLN A 65 -11.95 28.25 11.17
C GLN A 65 -11.72 29.40 10.17
N LYS A 66 -10.71 30.25 10.40
CA LYS A 66 -10.38 31.35 9.48
C LYS A 66 -9.72 30.85 8.20
N CYS A 67 -9.06 29.70 8.24
CA CYS A 67 -8.36 29.16 7.08
C CYS A 67 -9.30 28.69 5.98
N LYS A 68 -10.45 28.13 6.33
CA LYS A 68 -11.47 27.81 5.33
C LYS A 68 -11.91 29.07 4.58
N VAL A 69 -12.18 30.15 5.30
CA VAL A 69 -12.58 31.45 4.72
C VAL A 69 -11.47 32.01 3.83
N ILE A 70 -10.21 31.89 4.24
CA ILE A 70 -9.05 32.32 3.44
C ILE A 70 -8.97 31.49 2.16
N LEU A 71 -9.00 30.15 2.26
CA LEU A 71 -8.94 29.24 1.11
C LEU A 71 -10.08 29.49 0.12
N ASP A 72 -11.30 29.76 0.59
CA ASP A 72 -12.46 30.08 -0.25
C ASP A 72 -12.34 31.46 -0.94
N SER A 73 -11.52 32.38 -0.40
CA SER A 73 -11.35 33.75 -0.92
C SER A 73 -10.14 33.94 -1.85
N VAL A 74 -9.21 32.99 -1.85
CA VAL A 74 -7.94 33.07 -2.59
C VAL A 74 -8.18 32.77 -4.06
N LEU A 75 -7.57 33.57 -4.93
CA LEU A 75 -7.51 33.28 -6.36
C LEU A 75 -6.14 32.66 -6.67
N PHE A 76 -6.15 31.43 -7.18
CA PHE A 76 -4.93 30.76 -7.60
C PHE A 76 -4.56 31.14 -9.04
N SER A 77 -3.26 31.30 -9.29
CA SER A 77 -2.73 31.56 -10.64
C SER A 77 -2.90 30.37 -11.58
N ASP A 78 -2.95 29.16 -11.01
CA ASP A 78 -3.08 27.92 -11.74
C ASP A 78 -4.56 27.54 -11.84
N ASN A 79 -5.03 27.15 -13.04
CA ASN A 79 -6.42 26.78 -13.31
C ASN A 79 -6.72 25.36 -12.77
N GLN A 80 -6.60 25.19 -11.45
CA GLN A 80 -6.66 23.92 -10.73
C GLN A 80 -8.08 23.68 -10.19
N SER A 81 -8.51 22.43 -10.19
CA SER A 81 -9.81 22.03 -9.67
C SER A 81 -9.78 21.94 -8.14
N LYS A 82 -10.96 21.83 -7.51
CA LYS A 82 -11.06 21.57 -6.07
C LYS A 82 -10.43 20.23 -5.65
N GLU A 83 -10.40 19.25 -6.56
CA GLU A 83 -9.78 17.93 -6.37
C GLU A 83 -8.24 17.99 -6.41
N ASP A 84 -7.67 19.08 -6.92
CA ASP A 84 -6.22 19.30 -6.86
C ASP A 84 -5.84 19.98 -5.52
N LEU A 85 -6.72 20.81 -4.99
CA LEU A 85 -6.52 21.49 -3.70
C LEU A 85 -6.51 20.51 -2.52
N ASP A 86 -7.51 19.63 -2.43
CA ASP A 86 -7.63 18.65 -1.35
C ASP A 86 -6.47 17.62 -1.38
N SER A 87 -6.08 17.22 -2.59
CA SER A 87 -4.89 16.42 -2.87
C SER A 87 -3.62 17.13 -2.38
N VAL A 88 -3.36 18.36 -2.80
CA VAL A 88 -2.13 19.06 -2.39
C VAL A 88 -2.10 19.31 -0.87
N LEU A 89 -3.24 19.61 -0.26
CA LEU A 89 -3.34 19.73 1.20
C LEU A 89 -2.99 18.42 1.92
N ALA A 90 -3.50 17.28 1.45
CA ALA A 90 -3.18 15.98 2.03
C ALA A 90 -1.68 15.66 1.94
N ASP A 91 -1.02 15.98 0.81
CA ASP A 91 0.41 15.79 0.64
C ASP A 91 1.23 16.64 1.62
N ILE A 92 0.90 17.93 1.71
CA ILE A 92 1.59 18.87 2.62
C ILE A 92 1.45 18.38 4.07
N VAL A 93 0.24 18.01 4.49
CA VAL A 93 -0.03 17.55 5.86
C VAL A 93 0.70 16.24 6.16
N SER A 94 0.68 15.29 5.22
CA SER A 94 1.41 14.02 5.38
C SER A 94 2.91 14.26 5.55
N GLN A 95 3.49 15.14 4.71
CA GLN A 95 4.90 15.50 4.79
C GLN A 95 5.25 16.24 6.08
N MET A 96 4.39 17.15 6.55
CA MET A 96 4.60 17.88 7.81
C MET A 96 4.53 16.95 9.03
N GLY A 97 3.65 15.96 9.04
CA GLY A 97 3.58 14.96 10.10
C GLY A 97 4.88 14.15 10.25
N GLN A 98 5.64 14.02 9.15
CA GLN A 98 6.90 13.29 9.09
C GLN A 98 8.13 14.21 9.18
N ASP A 99 7.99 15.50 9.47
CA ASP A 99 9.15 16.40 9.43
C ASP A 99 10.16 16.08 10.55
N HIS A 100 11.35 15.61 10.14
CA HIS A 100 12.46 15.25 11.03
C HIS A 100 13.39 16.44 11.31
N THR A 101 13.17 17.61 10.70
CA THR A 101 14.07 18.77 10.83
C THR A 101 13.99 19.43 12.22
N MET A 102 13.01 19.06 13.04
CA MET A 102 12.70 19.67 14.34
C MET A 102 13.36 18.93 15.53
N PRO A 103 13.77 19.64 16.59
CA PRO A 103 14.18 19.03 17.86
C PRO A 103 13.03 18.24 18.51
N GLY A 104 13.34 17.14 19.23
CA GLY A 104 12.38 16.14 19.69
C GLY A 104 11.11 16.66 20.39
N ASP A 105 11.24 17.63 21.31
CA ASP A 105 10.08 18.18 22.02
C ASP A 105 9.14 19.00 21.12
N CYS A 106 9.71 19.79 20.20
CA CYS A 106 8.94 20.52 19.19
C CYS A 106 8.31 19.57 18.18
N ARG A 107 9.01 18.49 17.84
CA ARG A 107 8.51 17.46 16.93
C ARG A 107 7.29 16.74 17.51
N ALA A 108 7.33 16.33 18.77
CA ALA A 108 6.19 15.68 19.42
C ALA A 108 4.98 16.62 19.49
N ARG A 109 5.19 17.90 19.82
CA ARG A 109 4.12 18.92 19.80
C ARG A 109 3.57 19.16 18.39
N LEU A 110 4.45 19.24 17.40
CA LEU A 110 4.08 19.44 16.00
C LEU A 110 3.25 18.27 15.48
N ALA A 111 3.74 17.04 15.67
CA ALA A 111 3.03 15.82 15.31
C ALA A 111 1.63 15.83 15.93
N LYS A 112 1.53 16.12 17.24
CA LYS A 112 0.24 16.24 17.92
C LYS A 112 -0.67 17.32 17.31
N MET A 113 -0.15 18.53 17.04
CA MET A 113 -0.95 19.60 16.43
C MET A 113 -1.43 19.25 15.01
N VAL A 114 -0.59 18.59 14.21
CA VAL A 114 -0.95 18.13 12.86
C VAL A 114 -2.02 17.05 12.95
N ILE A 115 -1.79 16.03 13.77
CA ILE A 115 -2.60 14.80 13.88
C ILE A 115 -3.94 15.10 14.56
N ASP A 116 -3.92 15.60 15.80
CA ASP A 116 -5.13 15.79 16.61
C ASP A 116 -5.93 17.02 16.20
N GLY A 117 -5.25 18.05 15.67
CA GLY A 117 -5.84 19.34 15.35
C GLY A 117 -6.14 19.50 13.87
N PHE A 118 -5.08 19.67 13.08
CA PHE A 118 -5.22 20.16 11.71
C PHE A 118 -5.79 19.11 10.75
N ALA A 119 -5.29 17.88 10.76
CA ALA A 119 -5.75 16.81 9.90
C ALA A 119 -7.21 16.43 10.19
N LYS A 120 -7.57 16.30 11.47
CA LYS A 120 -8.95 16.06 11.90
C LYS A 120 -9.88 17.19 11.47
N TRP A 121 -9.48 18.44 11.67
CA TRP A 121 -10.24 19.60 11.20
C TRP A 121 -10.43 19.63 9.68
N LEU A 122 -9.41 19.25 8.89
CA LEU A 122 -9.52 19.20 7.42
C LEU A 122 -10.57 18.18 6.96
N VAL A 123 -10.66 17.04 7.64
CA VAL A 123 -11.70 16.03 7.38
C VAL A 123 -13.07 16.53 7.82
N GLU A 124 -13.20 17.08 9.03
CA GLU A 124 -14.48 17.59 9.58
C GLU A 124 -15.02 18.78 8.78
N SER A 125 -14.14 19.65 8.29
CA SER A 125 -14.49 20.82 7.49
C SER A 125 -14.81 20.51 6.04
N THR A 126 -14.71 19.23 5.63
CA THR A 126 -14.89 18.70 4.26
C THR A 126 -13.91 19.32 3.23
N LEU A 127 -12.77 19.81 3.71
CA LEU A 127 -11.71 20.34 2.85
C LEU A 127 -10.85 19.22 2.25
N VAL A 128 -10.64 18.13 3.01
CA VAL A 128 -9.90 16.96 2.53
C VAL A 128 -10.69 15.69 2.85
N PRO A 129 -11.03 14.86 1.84
CA PRO A 129 -11.64 13.56 2.07
C PRO A 129 -10.75 12.66 2.92
N LEU A 130 -11.34 11.95 3.90
CA LEU A 130 -10.65 10.97 4.75
C LEU A 130 -9.82 9.96 3.94
N ARG A 131 -10.31 9.57 2.76
CA ARG A 131 -9.64 8.62 1.86
C ARG A 131 -8.24 9.09 1.46
N LEU A 132 -8.03 10.38 1.22
CA LEU A 132 -6.72 10.89 0.79
C LEU A 132 -5.67 10.74 1.89
N PHE A 133 -6.05 10.96 3.15
CA PHE A 133 -5.15 10.71 4.28
C PHE A 133 -4.84 9.21 4.42
N GLN A 134 -5.84 8.35 4.29
CA GLN A 134 -5.65 6.89 4.36
C GLN A 134 -4.72 6.34 3.26
N GLU A 135 -4.67 6.98 2.09
CA GLU A 135 -3.80 6.58 0.99
C GLU A 135 -2.35 7.07 1.15
N ARG A 136 -2.11 8.12 1.95
CA ARG A 136 -0.84 8.88 1.93
C ARG A 136 -0.11 8.98 3.26
N CYS A 137 -0.80 8.78 4.38
CA CYS A 137 -0.21 8.87 5.71
C CYS A 137 0.24 7.50 6.22
N GLU A 138 1.27 7.50 7.06
CA GLU A 138 1.80 6.29 7.70
C GLU A 138 0.84 5.71 8.76
N GLU A 139 1.06 4.44 9.09
CA GLU A 139 0.23 3.69 10.02
C GLU A 139 0.12 4.32 11.42
N GLU A 140 1.20 4.94 11.90
CA GLU A 140 1.26 5.60 13.22
C GLU A 140 0.38 6.86 13.21
N PHE A 141 0.56 7.71 12.19
CA PHE A 141 -0.23 8.92 11.99
C PHE A 141 -1.73 8.62 11.93
N LEU A 142 -2.12 7.62 11.12
CA LEU A 142 -3.53 7.27 10.91
C LEU A 142 -4.18 6.71 12.18
N TRP A 143 -3.42 5.95 12.98
CA TRP A 143 -3.90 5.41 14.24
C TRP A 143 -4.06 6.51 15.30
N GLU A 144 -3.08 7.40 15.44
CA GLU A 144 -3.11 8.50 16.40
C GLU A 144 -4.22 9.50 16.08
N SER A 145 -4.47 9.80 14.81
CA SER A 145 -5.54 10.71 14.37
C SER A 145 -6.95 10.10 14.41
N GLU A 146 -7.09 8.85 14.88
CA GLU A 146 -8.37 8.10 14.89
C GLU A 146 -8.98 7.91 13.49
N MET A 147 -8.20 8.08 12.42
CA MET A 147 -8.63 7.93 11.03
C MET A 147 -8.76 6.47 10.59
N ILE A 148 -8.17 5.55 11.37
CA ILE A 148 -8.32 4.10 11.24
C ILE A 148 -8.61 3.45 12.61
N LYS A 149 -9.31 2.33 12.60
CA LYS A 149 -9.64 1.55 13.82
C LYS A 149 -8.67 0.41 14.11
N ILE A 150 -7.73 0.16 13.20
CA ILE A 150 -6.75 -0.91 13.31
C ILE A 150 -5.47 -0.31 13.88
N LYS A 151 -4.86 -0.95 14.87
CA LYS A 151 -3.59 -0.51 15.44
C LYS A 151 -2.52 -0.40 14.37
N ALA A 152 -1.62 0.58 14.49
CA ALA A 152 -0.54 0.82 13.53
C ALA A 152 0.25 -0.47 13.21
N GLN A 153 0.65 -1.23 14.24
CA GLN A 153 1.37 -2.49 14.09
C GLN A 153 0.58 -3.56 13.32
N ASP A 154 -0.72 -3.67 13.57
CA ASP A 154 -1.58 -4.65 12.89
C ASP A 154 -1.79 -4.27 11.41
N LEU A 155 -1.89 -2.96 11.12
CA LEU A 155 -1.95 -2.46 9.76
C LEU A 155 -0.64 -2.77 9.02
N LYS A 156 0.51 -2.54 9.66
CA LYS A 156 1.83 -2.85 9.10
C LYS A 156 2.00 -4.34 8.79
N LEU A 157 1.54 -5.20 9.69
CA LEU A 157 1.56 -6.65 9.46
C LEU A 157 0.65 -7.06 8.30
N LYS A 158 -0.51 -6.42 8.13
CA LYS A 158 -1.39 -6.67 6.98
C LYS A 158 -0.75 -6.20 5.67
N GLU A 159 -0.12 -5.04 5.65
CA GLU A 159 0.63 -4.51 4.52
C GLU A 159 1.73 -5.50 4.07
N VAL A 160 2.58 -5.94 5.02
CA VAL A 160 3.65 -6.90 4.74
C VAL A 160 3.09 -8.22 4.18
N ARG A 161 2.01 -8.75 4.75
CA ARG A 161 1.37 -9.98 4.25
C ARG A 161 0.81 -9.80 2.84
N ALA A 162 0.15 -8.68 2.56
CA ALA A 162 -0.41 -8.39 1.25
C ALA A 162 0.69 -8.26 0.19
N ASN A 163 1.75 -7.49 0.47
CA ASN A 163 2.89 -7.31 -0.43
C ASN A 163 3.63 -8.63 -0.67
N THR A 164 3.89 -9.40 0.39
CA THR A 164 4.52 -10.72 0.27
C THR A 164 3.65 -11.66 -0.54
N ARG A 165 2.34 -11.65 -0.34
CA ARG A 165 1.40 -12.46 -1.10
C ARG A 165 1.41 -12.07 -2.59
N LEU A 166 1.35 -10.78 -2.89
CA LEU A 166 1.38 -10.27 -4.26
C LEU A 166 2.69 -10.63 -4.99
N LEU A 167 3.82 -10.53 -4.29
CA LEU A 167 5.15 -10.73 -4.89
C LEU A 167 5.55 -12.20 -5.00
N TYR A 168 5.19 -13.03 -4.02
CA TYR A 168 5.70 -14.41 -3.90
C TYR A 168 4.66 -15.50 -4.16
N GLN A 169 3.36 -15.21 -4.14
CA GLN A 169 2.40 -16.22 -4.58
C GLN A 169 2.42 -16.30 -6.09
N GLN A 170 3.02 -17.38 -6.60
CA GLN A 170 2.86 -17.75 -7.99
C GLN A 170 1.39 -18.03 -8.28
N THR A 171 0.85 -17.43 -9.35
CA THR A 171 -0.41 -17.84 -9.96
C THR A 171 -0.22 -19.21 -10.59
N LYS A 172 -0.45 -20.27 -9.81
CA LYS A 172 -0.32 -21.66 -10.25
C LYS A 172 -1.70 -22.29 -10.38
N PHE A 173 -2.04 -22.72 -11.58
CA PHE A 173 -3.24 -23.49 -11.88
C PHE A 173 -2.93 -24.96 -11.59
N ASN A 174 -3.24 -25.42 -10.37
CA ASN A 174 -2.95 -26.78 -9.92
C ASN A 174 -4.15 -27.71 -10.02
N LEU A 175 -5.35 -27.13 -10.12
CA LEU A 175 -6.60 -27.88 -10.13
C LEU A 175 -7.26 -27.77 -11.50
N LEU A 176 -7.84 -28.89 -11.95
CA LEU A 176 -8.57 -28.96 -13.23
C LEU A 176 -9.67 -27.90 -13.37
N ARG A 177 -10.30 -27.53 -12.25
CA ARG A 177 -11.36 -26.49 -12.22
C ARG A 177 -10.85 -25.07 -12.39
N GLU A 178 -9.57 -24.83 -12.13
CA GLU A 178 -8.97 -23.50 -12.22
C GLU A 178 -8.65 -23.13 -13.67
N GLU A 179 -8.32 -24.12 -14.51
CA GLU A 179 -7.96 -23.91 -15.91
C GLU A 179 -8.30 -25.17 -16.75
N SER A 180 -9.58 -25.37 -17.06
CA SER A 180 -10.01 -26.62 -17.72
C SER A 180 -9.49 -26.79 -19.15
N GLU A 181 -9.16 -25.70 -19.86
CA GLU A 181 -8.80 -25.73 -21.27
C GLU A 181 -7.37 -26.25 -21.50
N GLY A 182 -6.38 -25.74 -20.78
CA GLY A 182 -5.00 -26.18 -20.87
C GLY A 182 -4.80 -27.58 -20.30
N TYR A 183 -5.52 -27.98 -19.25
CA TYR A 183 -5.53 -29.39 -18.85
C TYR A 183 -6.14 -30.31 -19.92
N ALA A 184 -7.23 -29.92 -20.60
CA ALA A 184 -7.80 -30.71 -21.69
C ALA A 184 -6.85 -30.81 -22.90
N LYS A 185 -6.18 -29.70 -23.25
CA LYS A 185 -5.15 -29.67 -24.30
C LYS A 185 -3.95 -30.55 -23.94
N LEU A 186 -3.47 -30.50 -22.69
CA LEU A 186 -2.39 -31.35 -22.20
C LEU A 186 -2.75 -32.84 -22.30
N VAL A 187 -3.94 -33.23 -21.82
CA VAL A 187 -4.43 -34.62 -21.93
C VAL A 187 -4.52 -35.05 -23.39
N THR A 188 -5.03 -34.19 -24.27
CA THR A 188 -5.13 -34.47 -25.72
C THR A 188 -3.76 -34.72 -26.34
N LEU A 189 -2.77 -33.87 -26.04
CA LEU A 189 -1.39 -34.04 -26.51
C LEU A 189 -0.75 -35.33 -25.98
N LEU A 190 -0.95 -35.66 -24.70
CA LEU A 190 -0.43 -36.89 -24.10
C LEU A 190 -1.05 -38.14 -24.75
N CYS A 191 -2.34 -38.10 -25.08
CA CYS A 191 -3.02 -39.18 -25.77
C CYS A 191 -2.53 -39.35 -27.22
N GLN A 192 -2.23 -38.25 -27.93
CA GLN A 192 -1.69 -38.29 -29.29
C GLN A 192 -0.23 -38.76 -29.34
N SER A 193 0.59 -38.38 -28.34
CA SER A 193 2.00 -38.77 -28.24
C SER A 193 2.21 -40.28 -28.07
N GLY A 194 1.21 -41.03 -27.62
CA GLY A 194 1.25 -42.50 -27.56
C GLY A 194 1.07 -43.18 -28.92
N LEU A 195 0.59 -42.46 -29.95
CA LEU A 195 0.32 -42.98 -31.29
C LEU A 195 1.51 -42.79 -32.25
N GLU A 196 2.41 -41.83 -31.97
CA GLU A 196 3.65 -41.59 -32.74
C GLU A 196 4.90 -41.91 -31.91
N ALA A 197 5.20 -43.20 -31.75
CA ALA A 197 6.43 -43.65 -31.14
C ALA A 197 7.62 -43.48 -32.12
N SER A 198 8.33 -42.36 -32.08
CA SER A 198 9.77 -42.30 -32.38
C SER A 198 10.36 -40.90 -32.10
N THR A 199 10.82 -40.65 -30.88
CA THR A 199 12.00 -39.80 -30.65
C THR A 199 12.55 -40.01 -29.24
N GLN A 200 13.73 -40.61 -29.15
CA GLN A 200 14.41 -40.95 -27.88
C GLN A 200 15.02 -39.74 -27.14
N ASN A 201 14.70 -38.51 -27.54
CA ASN A 201 15.45 -37.33 -27.11
C ASN A 201 14.64 -36.37 -26.23
N THR A 202 13.50 -36.79 -25.70
CA THR A 202 12.63 -35.98 -24.83
C THR A 202 13.25 -35.82 -23.43
N SER A 203 14.27 -34.96 -23.42
CA SER A 203 14.96 -34.25 -22.33
C SER A 203 15.01 -34.95 -20.97
N THR A 204 16.22 -35.38 -20.60
CA THR A 204 16.62 -35.84 -19.26
C THR A 204 16.10 -34.94 -18.11
N THR A 205 15.88 -33.65 -18.37
CA THR A 205 15.30 -32.68 -17.44
C THR A 205 13.81 -32.93 -17.14
N ILE A 206 13.01 -33.38 -18.11
CA ILE A 206 11.60 -33.73 -17.89
C ILE A 206 11.53 -34.96 -16.99
N ILE A 207 12.39 -35.95 -17.23
CA ILE A 207 12.48 -37.17 -16.43
C ILE A 207 12.92 -36.87 -14.99
N SER A 208 13.91 -35.99 -14.78
CA SER A 208 14.36 -35.61 -13.43
C SER A 208 13.30 -34.80 -12.66
N THR A 209 12.56 -33.93 -13.35
CA THR A 209 11.46 -33.16 -12.75
C THR A 209 10.31 -34.08 -12.35
N ILE A 210 9.97 -35.07 -13.20
CA ILE A 210 9.00 -36.13 -12.87
C ILE A 210 9.52 -36.97 -11.68
N LYS A 211 10.82 -37.32 -11.64
CA LYS A 211 11.42 -38.12 -10.55
C LYS A 211 11.19 -37.48 -9.18
N SER A 212 11.37 -36.16 -9.06
CA SER A 212 11.23 -35.45 -7.78
C SER A 212 9.81 -35.41 -7.20
N HIS A 213 8.77 -35.42 -8.05
CA HIS A 213 7.37 -35.30 -7.61
C HIS A 213 6.54 -36.58 -7.78
N ALA A 214 6.98 -37.54 -8.61
CA ALA A 214 6.23 -38.76 -8.89
C ALA A 214 6.01 -39.62 -7.64
N SER A 215 7.00 -39.71 -6.76
CA SER A 215 6.88 -40.45 -5.50
C SER A 215 5.77 -39.90 -4.60
N GLN A 216 5.69 -38.57 -4.46
CA GLN A 216 4.66 -37.89 -3.69
C GLN A 216 3.26 -38.09 -4.31
N ILE A 217 3.14 -37.94 -5.64
CA ILE A 217 1.87 -38.13 -6.35
C ILE A 217 1.38 -39.58 -6.25
N LEU A 218 2.28 -40.55 -6.44
CA LEU A 218 1.95 -41.98 -6.32
C LEU A 218 1.53 -42.32 -4.90
N GLY A 219 2.27 -41.84 -3.88
CA GLY A 219 1.92 -42.00 -2.47
C GLY A 219 0.51 -41.47 -2.17
N PHE A 220 0.19 -40.27 -2.66
CA PHE A 220 -1.15 -39.70 -2.51
C PHE A 220 -2.24 -40.53 -3.20
N LYS A 221 -1.95 -41.08 -4.40
CA LYS A 221 -2.89 -41.97 -5.10
C LYS A 221 -3.11 -43.29 -4.38
N PHE A 222 -2.08 -43.92 -3.83
CA PHE A 222 -2.26 -45.14 -3.03
C PHE A 222 -3.02 -44.85 -1.74
N GLN A 223 -2.71 -43.74 -1.06
CA GLN A 223 -3.42 -43.31 0.15
C GLN A 223 -4.91 -43.04 -0.12
N TYR A 224 -5.26 -42.52 -1.30
CA TYR A 224 -6.67 -42.34 -1.70
C TYR A 224 -7.45 -43.67 -1.65
N TYR A 225 -6.89 -44.75 -2.18
CA TYR A 225 -7.51 -46.08 -2.17
C TYR A 225 -7.47 -46.78 -0.81
N GLN A 226 -6.73 -46.23 0.16
CA GLN A 226 -6.71 -46.71 1.55
C GLN A 226 -7.79 -46.04 2.43
N ARG A 227 -8.52 -45.04 1.90
CA ARG A 227 -9.59 -44.37 2.65
C ARG A 227 -10.79 -45.29 2.82
N MET A 228 -11.38 -45.30 4.01
CA MET A 228 -12.58 -46.10 4.35
C MET A 228 -13.78 -45.82 3.45
N GLU A 229 -13.85 -44.62 2.85
CA GLU A 229 -14.94 -44.17 1.97
C GLU A 229 -14.80 -44.74 0.53
N VAL A 230 -13.64 -45.28 0.17
CA VAL A 230 -13.34 -45.76 -1.18
C VAL A 230 -13.48 -47.27 -1.22
N ASN A 231 -14.63 -47.75 -1.72
CA ASN A 231 -14.94 -49.19 -1.82
C ASN A 231 -14.29 -49.90 -3.02
N THR A 232 -13.39 -49.22 -3.75
CA THR A 232 -12.69 -49.81 -4.90
C THR A 232 -11.26 -50.18 -4.51
N PRO A 233 -10.81 -51.42 -4.78
CA PRO A 233 -9.42 -51.79 -4.53
C PRO A 233 -8.47 -51.00 -5.45
N VAL A 234 -7.21 -50.92 -5.05
CA VAL A 234 -6.17 -50.24 -5.83
C VAL A 234 -6.07 -50.86 -7.23
N PRO A 235 -6.19 -50.07 -8.32
CA PRO A 235 -6.12 -50.60 -9.67
C PRO A 235 -4.76 -51.22 -10.00
N PHE A 236 -4.75 -52.37 -10.68
CA PHE A 236 -3.53 -53.06 -11.11
C PHE A 236 -2.61 -52.18 -11.98
N GLY A 237 -3.20 -51.31 -12.81
CA GLY A 237 -2.46 -50.35 -13.62
C GLY A 237 -1.58 -49.41 -12.80
N LEU A 238 -2.00 -49.05 -11.57
CA LEU A 238 -1.22 -48.21 -10.68
C LEU A 238 0.02 -48.94 -10.15
N PHE A 239 -0.12 -50.22 -9.77
CA PHE A 239 1.02 -51.07 -9.39
C PHE A 239 1.99 -51.24 -10.55
N ARG A 240 1.49 -51.53 -11.76
CA ARG A 240 2.32 -51.70 -12.96
C ARG A 240 3.09 -50.43 -13.32
N LEU A 241 2.43 -49.27 -13.28
CA LEU A 241 3.09 -47.98 -13.53
C LEU A 241 4.17 -47.69 -12.47
N THR A 242 3.86 -47.94 -11.20
CA THR A 242 4.80 -47.74 -10.09
C THR A 242 6.02 -48.63 -10.23
N ALA A 243 5.82 -49.91 -10.54
CA ALA A 243 6.91 -50.85 -10.78
C ALA A 243 7.78 -50.44 -11.97
N LEU A 244 7.18 -50.00 -13.08
CA LEU A 244 7.91 -49.51 -14.25
C LEU A 244 8.71 -48.23 -13.95
N LEU A 245 8.15 -47.31 -13.18
CA LEU A 245 8.84 -46.09 -12.75
C LEU A 245 10.00 -46.41 -11.81
N ILE A 246 9.80 -47.30 -10.85
CA ILE A 246 10.87 -47.77 -9.95
C ILE A 246 11.98 -48.43 -10.79
N LEU A 247 11.65 -49.40 -11.63
CA LEU A 247 12.61 -50.12 -12.46
C LEU A 247 13.42 -49.16 -13.37
N ARG A 248 12.75 -48.21 -14.02
CA ARG A 248 13.38 -47.29 -14.99
C ARG A 248 14.06 -46.07 -14.34
N MET A 249 13.72 -45.74 -13.09
CA MET A 249 14.30 -44.60 -12.36
C MET A 249 15.36 -44.99 -11.32
N LEU A 250 15.33 -46.21 -10.76
CA LEU A 250 16.40 -46.78 -9.93
C LEU A 250 17.41 -47.59 -10.75
N GLY A 251 17.02 -48.20 -11.88
CA GLY A 251 17.94 -48.96 -12.72
C GLY A 251 19.09 -48.14 -13.31
N ARG A 252 18.96 -46.81 -13.37
CA ARG A 252 20.04 -45.90 -13.81
C ARG A 252 21.09 -45.57 -12.73
N GLU A 253 20.85 -45.93 -11.47
CA GLU A 253 21.83 -45.74 -10.38
C GLU A 253 22.73 -46.98 -10.16
N LEU A 254 22.49 -48.09 -10.87
CA LEU A 254 23.26 -49.33 -10.75
C LEU A 254 24.23 -49.57 -11.92
N ASP A 255 24.21 -48.71 -12.94
CA ASP A 255 25.05 -48.80 -14.14
C ASP A 255 26.15 -47.69 -14.18
N GLU A 256 26.40 -46.98 -13.07
CA GLU A 256 27.57 -46.09 -12.87
C GLU A 256 28.57 -46.68 -11.87
#